data_AF-A0A078JZR0-F1
#
_entry.id   AF-A0A078JZR0-F1
#
_cell.length_a   1.000
_cell.length_b   1.000
_cell.length_c   1.000
_cell.angle_alpha   90.00
_cell.angle_beta   90.00
_cell.angle_gamma   90.00
#
_symmetry.space_group_name_H-M   'P 1'
#
loop_
_entity.id
_entity.type
_entity.pdbx_description
1 polymer ?
#
loop_
_entity_poly.entity_id
_entity_poly.type
_entity_poly.pdbx_seq_one_letter_code
_entity_poly.pdbx_strand_id
1 'polypeptide(L)'
;MAKFFINQAKQYAAARPNYPIQLFEFIASKTPCHDLAWDVGTGSGQASRSLAGIYKNVIATDTSSKQLEFAAKLSNVRYELTPPVMSLSEIEQLVAPESSVDLVTVAQALHWFDLPTFYSNVKHVLKKPDGVFAAWCYTNPEVNAAVDEVFRQFYKEKLGPYWDKARRLVEDGYKGIEFPFEKIMDESTESQTF
;
A
#
# COMPACT_ATOMS: atom_id res chain seq x y z
N MET A 1 19.41 -6.23 -18.81
CA MET A 1 18.53 -6.23 -17.62
C MET A 1 17.77 -4.91 -17.41
N ALA A 2 18.41 -3.73 -17.47
CA ALA A 2 17.73 -2.45 -17.18
C ALA A 2 16.48 -2.13 -18.02
N LYS A 3 16.44 -2.51 -19.31
CA LYS A 3 15.28 -2.33 -20.22
C LYS A 3 14.03 -3.14 -19.82
N PHE A 4 14.19 -4.33 -19.24
CA PHE A 4 13.04 -5.15 -18.80
C PHE A 4 12.30 -4.48 -17.64
N PHE A 5 13.03 -3.94 -16.67
CA PHE A 5 12.46 -3.23 -15.53
C PHE A 5 11.78 -1.90 -15.92
N ILE A 6 12.28 -1.20 -16.94
CA ILE A 6 11.67 0.06 -17.43
C ILE A 6 10.32 -0.25 -18.11
N ASN A 7 10.29 -1.24 -19.00
CA ASN A 7 9.05 -1.68 -19.63
C ASN A 7 8.04 -2.19 -18.59
N GLN A 8 8.52 -2.91 -17.58
CA GLN A 8 7.69 -3.44 -16.51
C GLN A 8 7.05 -2.33 -15.67
N ALA A 9 7.78 -1.27 -15.28
CA ALA A 9 7.22 -0.17 -14.51
C ALA A 9 6.18 0.65 -15.31
N LYS A 10 6.45 0.91 -16.60
CA LYS A 10 5.48 1.58 -17.49
C LYS A 10 4.21 0.73 -17.70
N GLN A 11 4.37 -0.58 -17.95
CA GLN A 11 3.23 -1.50 -18.07
C GLN A 11 2.48 -1.63 -16.75
N TYR A 12 3.19 -1.64 -15.62
CA TYR A 12 2.62 -1.65 -14.29
C TYR A 12 1.71 -0.43 -14.06
N ALA A 13 2.19 0.77 -14.36
CA ALA A 13 1.40 2.00 -14.25
C ALA A 13 0.15 1.97 -15.13
N ALA A 14 0.24 1.40 -16.34
CA ALA A 14 -0.86 1.38 -17.30
C ALA A 14 -1.91 0.27 -17.05
N ALA A 15 -1.51 -0.85 -16.46
CA ALA A 15 -2.35 -2.05 -16.33
C ALA A 15 -2.90 -2.29 -14.92
N ARG A 16 -2.37 -1.61 -13.90
CA ARG A 16 -2.82 -1.81 -12.51
C ARG A 16 -4.25 -1.28 -12.31
N PRO A 17 -5.13 -2.07 -11.68
CA PRO A 17 -6.43 -1.58 -11.24
C PRO A 17 -6.30 -0.31 -10.38
N ASN A 18 -7.20 0.64 -10.60
CA ASN A 18 -7.38 1.74 -9.68
C ASN A 18 -8.23 1.27 -8.50
N TYR A 19 -7.91 1.78 -7.33
CA TYR A 19 -8.74 1.60 -6.15
C TYR A 19 -9.98 2.51 -6.23
N PRO A 20 -11.16 2.05 -5.78
CA PRO A 20 -12.35 2.90 -5.73
C PRO A 20 -12.13 4.06 -4.75
N ILE A 21 -12.67 5.25 -5.07
CA ILE A 21 -12.53 6.42 -4.19
C ILE A 21 -13.16 6.19 -2.83
N GLN A 22 -14.24 5.40 -2.79
CA GLN A 22 -14.98 5.01 -1.59
C GLN A 22 -14.09 4.32 -0.55
N LEU A 23 -13.07 3.58 -0.99
CA LEU A 23 -12.10 2.97 -0.07
C LEU A 23 -11.31 4.05 0.70
N PHE A 24 -10.85 5.08 0.00
CA PHE A 24 -10.09 6.16 0.63
C PHE A 24 -10.96 7.07 1.47
N GLU A 25 -12.19 7.36 1.04
CA GLU A 25 -13.18 8.09 1.84
C GLU A 25 -13.48 7.34 3.14
N PHE A 26 -13.67 6.02 3.07
CA PHE A 26 -13.85 5.18 4.25
C PHE A 26 -12.64 5.24 5.18
N ILE A 27 -11.43 5.05 4.68
CA ILE A 27 -10.21 5.11 5.50
C ILE A 27 -10.05 6.50 6.14
N ALA A 28 -10.22 7.56 5.35
CA ALA A 28 -10.08 8.94 5.83
C ALA A 28 -11.15 9.31 6.88
N SER A 29 -12.33 8.70 6.83
CA SER A 29 -13.36 8.89 7.86
C SER A 29 -12.91 8.41 9.25
N LYS A 30 -11.87 7.57 9.33
CA LYS A 30 -11.32 7.04 10.58
C LYS A 30 -10.22 7.92 11.19
N THR A 31 -9.77 8.96 10.49
CA THR A 31 -8.81 9.94 11.02
C THR A 31 -9.50 11.27 11.31
N PRO A 32 -9.26 11.91 12.48
CA PRO A 32 -9.90 13.19 12.83
C PRO A 32 -9.32 14.39 12.04
N CYS A 33 -8.07 14.27 11.59
CA CYS A 33 -7.36 15.28 10.81
C CYS A 33 -6.84 14.68 9.49
N HIS A 34 -6.72 15.52 8.46
CA HIS A 34 -6.23 15.14 7.14
C HIS A 34 -5.03 15.99 6.72
N ASP A 35 -4.07 16.21 7.62
CA ASP A 35 -2.90 17.05 7.35
C ASP A 35 -1.79 16.28 6.61
N LEU A 36 -1.49 15.06 7.04
CA LEU A 36 -0.38 14.27 6.49
C LEU A 36 -0.71 12.77 6.41
N ALA A 37 -0.59 12.23 5.20
CA ALA A 37 -0.60 10.78 4.95
C ALA A 37 0.79 10.28 4.49
N TRP A 38 1.15 9.06 4.89
CA TRP A 38 2.33 8.34 4.41
C TRP A 38 1.91 7.08 3.65
N ASP A 39 2.16 7.07 2.33
CA ASP A 39 1.93 5.93 1.44
C ASP A 39 3.20 5.12 1.25
N VAL A 40 3.24 3.90 1.80
CA VAL A 40 4.44 3.06 1.86
C VAL A 40 4.39 1.98 0.77
N GLY A 41 5.45 1.89 -0.04
CA GLY A 41 5.46 1.04 -1.23
C GLY A 41 4.52 1.60 -2.30
N THR A 42 4.58 2.92 -2.53
CA THR A 42 3.62 3.66 -3.38
C THR A 42 3.62 3.20 -4.85
N GLY A 43 4.67 2.51 -5.29
CA GLY A 43 4.86 2.16 -6.69
C GLY A 43 4.84 3.39 -7.58
N SER A 44 4.01 3.35 -8.62
CA SER A 44 3.79 4.48 -9.54
C SER A 44 2.70 5.44 -9.03
N GLY A 45 2.42 5.43 -7.73
CA GLY A 45 1.57 6.41 -7.06
C GLY A 45 0.06 6.20 -7.24
N GLN A 46 -0.40 4.96 -7.41
CA GLN A 46 -1.83 4.67 -7.54
C GLN A 46 -2.62 5.08 -6.28
N ALA A 47 -2.13 4.73 -5.08
CA ALA A 47 -2.77 5.08 -3.82
C ALA A 47 -2.49 6.54 -3.42
N SER A 48 -1.24 7.00 -3.52
CA SER A 48 -0.86 8.38 -3.22
C SER A 48 -1.65 9.42 -4.03
N ARG A 49 -2.03 9.13 -5.28
CA ARG A 49 -2.93 10.01 -6.06
C ARG A 49 -4.28 10.22 -5.39
N SER A 50 -4.92 9.15 -4.92
CA SER A 50 -6.22 9.26 -4.25
C SER A 50 -6.09 9.95 -2.89
N LEU A 51 -5.04 9.63 -2.14
CA LEU A 51 -4.73 10.28 -0.86
C LEU A 51 -4.49 11.78 -1.03
N ALA A 52 -3.83 12.21 -2.10
CA ALA A 52 -3.59 13.62 -2.39
C ALA A 52 -4.86 14.44 -2.65
N GLY A 53 -5.99 13.78 -2.97
CA GLY A 53 -7.29 14.42 -3.08
C GLY A 53 -7.99 14.65 -1.74
N ILE A 54 -7.51 14.04 -0.65
CA ILE A 54 -8.14 14.05 0.67
C ILE A 54 -7.23 14.72 1.72
N TYR A 55 -5.93 14.37 1.72
CA TYR A 55 -4.95 14.87 2.67
C TYR A 55 -4.22 16.09 2.13
N LYS A 56 -3.92 17.06 3.02
CA LYS A 56 -3.19 18.29 2.65
C LYS A 56 -1.81 17.98 2.09
N ASN A 57 -1.11 16.99 2.66
CA ASN A 57 0.18 16.52 2.20
C ASN A 57 0.25 14.99 2.19
N VAL A 58 0.98 14.43 1.24
CA VAL A 58 1.28 13.01 1.18
C VAL A 58 2.79 12.83 1.02
N ILE A 59 3.37 11.94 1.81
CA ILE A 59 4.71 11.41 1.57
C ILE A 59 4.54 10.03 0.98
N ALA A 60 5.14 9.78 -0.17
CA ALA A 60 5.01 8.52 -0.90
C ALA A 60 6.39 7.89 -1.06
N THR A 61 6.64 6.79 -0.34
CA THR A 61 7.96 6.14 -0.31
C THR A 61 7.95 4.85 -1.13
N ASP A 62 9.01 4.60 -1.88
CA ASP A 62 9.25 3.32 -2.55
C ASP A 62 10.75 3.00 -2.61
N THR A 63 11.10 1.73 -2.77
CA THR A 63 12.49 1.27 -2.96
C THR A 63 12.95 1.36 -4.42
N SER A 64 12.01 1.53 -5.34
CA SER A 64 12.26 1.56 -6.78
C SER A 64 12.19 2.98 -7.33
N SER A 65 13.35 3.56 -7.64
CA SER A 65 13.43 4.86 -8.31
C SER A 65 12.67 4.90 -9.63
N LYS A 66 12.59 3.77 -10.34
CA LYS A 66 11.84 3.63 -11.59
C LYS A 66 10.33 3.73 -11.38
N GLN A 67 9.81 3.17 -10.29
CA GLN A 67 8.39 3.30 -9.95
C GLN A 67 8.04 4.76 -9.67
N LEU A 68 8.88 5.44 -8.87
CA LEU A 68 8.72 6.86 -8.56
C LEU A 68 8.81 7.76 -9.80
N GLU A 69 9.65 7.42 -10.78
CA GLU A 69 9.77 8.18 -12.05
C GLU A 69 8.43 8.20 -12.84
N PHE A 70 7.65 7.13 -12.76
CA PHE A 70 6.34 7.04 -13.41
C PHE A 70 5.18 7.53 -12.55
N ALA A 71 5.43 7.95 -11.31
CA ALA A 71 4.41 8.51 -10.45
C ALA A 71 3.94 9.89 -10.97
N ALA A 72 2.67 10.19 -10.74
CA ALA A 72 2.10 11.48 -11.12
C ALA A 72 2.74 12.59 -10.28
N LYS A 73 3.24 13.65 -10.92
CA LYS A 73 3.76 14.81 -10.21
C LYS A 73 2.61 15.66 -9.68
N LEU A 74 2.32 15.51 -8.40
CA LEU A 74 1.26 16.23 -7.69
C LEU A 74 1.89 17.23 -6.72
N SER A 75 1.34 18.44 -6.63
CA SER A 75 1.95 19.54 -5.87
C SER A 75 2.04 19.29 -4.37
N ASN A 76 1.18 18.42 -3.83
CA ASN A 76 1.12 18.05 -2.43
C ASN A 76 1.63 16.63 -2.14
N VAL A 77 2.33 16.00 -3.09
CA VAL A 77 2.94 14.67 -2.89
C VAL A 77 4.46 14.77 -2.99
N ARG A 78 5.13 14.38 -1.92
CA ARG A 78 6.59 14.22 -1.87
C ARG A 78 6.95 12.76 -2.08
N TYR A 79 7.53 12.44 -3.23
CA TYR A 79 8.00 11.10 -3.55
C TYR A 79 9.44 10.92 -3.08
N GLU A 80 9.68 9.90 -2.25
CA GLU A 80 10.98 9.66 -1.63
C GLU A 80 11.47 8.24 -1.92
N LEU A 81 12.72 8.13 -2.37
CA LEU A 81 13.40 6.84 -2.53
C LEU A 81 13.95 6.40 -1.18
N THR A 82 13.51 5.25 -0.67
CA THR A 82 13.92 4.75 0.65
C THR A 82 14.59 3.38 0.54
N PRO A 83 15.46 3.00 1.50
CA PRO A 83 15.89 1.61 1.62
C PRO A 83 14.68 0.70 1.99
N PRO A 84 14.79 -0.63 1.78
CA PRO A 84 13.72 -1.58 2.16
C PRO A 84 13.42 -1.63 3.66
N VAL A 85 14.41 -1.27 4.49
CA VAL A 85 14.30 -1.18 5.95
C VAL A 85 14.93 0.14 6.36
N MET A 86 14.22 0.90 7.20
CA MET A 86 14.68 2.19 7.73
C MET A 86 14.79 2.12 9.25
N SER A 87 15.85 2.73 9.79
CA SER A 87 15.95 3.08 11.19
C SER A 87 15.01 4.23 11.56
N LEU A 88 14.77 4.45 12.86
CA LEU A 88 13.96 5.58 13.34
C LEU A 88 14.54 6.93 12.88
N SER A 89 15.87 7.08 12.90
CA SER A 89 16.55 8.28 12.41
C SER A 89 16.28 8.54 10.92
N GLU A 90 16.30 7.50 10.09
CA GLU A 90 16.01 7.63 8.66
C GLU A 90 14.53 7.96 8.43
N ILE A 91 13.62 7.39 9.22
CA ILE A 91 12.19 7.72 9.17
C ILE A 91 11.94 9.19 9.52
N GLU A 92 12.56 9.71 10.58
CA GLU A 92 12.40 11.12 10.96
C GLU A 92 12.95 12.07 9.89
N GLN A 93 14.04 11.68 9.24
CA GLN A 93 14.67 12.48 8.19
C GLN A 93 13.89 12.45 6.87
N LEU A 94 13.49 11.26 6.42
CA LEU A 94 12.93 11.04 5.08
C LEU A 94 11.41 11.13 5.07
N VAL A 95 10.76 10.70 6.15
CA VAL A 95 9.30 10.64 6.26
C VAL A 95 8.83 11.78 7.16
N ALA A 96 8.76 11.58 8.46
CA ALA A 96 8.15 12.54 9.36
C ALA A 96 8.62 12.36 10.81
N PRO A 97 8.57 13.42 11.64
CA PRO A 97 8.85 13.34 13.08
C PRO A 97 7.90 12.38 13.82
N GLU A 98 8.25 12.05 15.06
CA GLU A 98 7.37 11.30 15.96
C GLU A 98 5.96 11.95 16.04
N SER A 99 4.92 11.11 16.04
CA SER A 99 3.54 11.51 16.31
C SER A 99 3.00 12.64 15.41
N SER A 100 3.32 12.60 14.12
CA SER A 100 3.00 13.68 13.17
C SER A 100 2.17 13.24 11.96
N VAL A 101 2.03 11.94 11.71
CA VAL A 101 1.31 11.38 10.55
C VAL A 101 -0.11 10.96 10.94
N ASP A 102 -1.12 11.49 10.25
CA ASP A 102 -2.53 11.14 10.51
C ASP A 102 -2.87 9.74 10.00
N LEU A 103 -2.38 9.40 8.81
CA LEU A 103 -2.67 8.13 8.14
C LEU A 103 -1.40 7.51 7.57
N VAL A 104 -1.16 6.23 7.87
CA VAL A 104 -0.18 5.41 7.15
C VAL A 104 -0.93 4.39 6.30
N THR A 105 -0.57 4.28 5.01
CA THR A 105 -1.17 3.31 4.09
C THR A 105 -0.15 2.35 3.50
N VAL A 106 -0.58 1.09 3.33
CA VAL A 106 0.14 0.11 2.51
C VAL A 106 -0.84 -0.54 1.54
N ALA A 107 -0.72 -0.17 0.26
CA ALA A 107 -1.54 -0.70 -0.81
C ALA A 107 -0.78 -1.80 -1.57
N GLN A 108 -1.12 -3.07 -1.35
CA GLN A 108 -0.55 -4.26 -2.00
C GLN A 108 0.86 -4.69 -1.54
N ALA A 109 1.64 -3.84 -0.85
CA ALA A 109 3.08 -4.06 -0.66
C ALA A 109 3.51 -4.76 0.65
N LEU A 110 2.60 -4.95 1.62
CA LEU A 110 2.97 -5.32 3.00
C LEU A 110 3.78 -6.62 3.12
N HIS A 111 3.55 -7.57 2.21
CA HIS A 111 4.25 -8.86 2.15
C HIS A 111 5.75 -8.78 1.84
N TRP A 112 6.26 -7.62 1.41
CA TRP A 112 7.68 -7.40 1.15
C TRP A 112 8.45 -6.85 2.36
N PHE A 113 7.76 -6.45 3.43
CA PHE A 113 8.36 -5.66 4.50
C PHE A 113 8.94 -6.53 5.61
N ASP A 114 10.01 -6.03 6.24
CA ASP A 114 10.40 -6.45 7.58
C ASP A 114 9.35 -5.91 8.58
N LEU A 115 8.34 -6.72 8.88
CA LEU A 115 7.17 -6.29 9.66
C LEU A 115 7.54 -5.75 11.05
N PRO A 116 8.46 -6.36 11.83
CA PRO A 116 8.81 -5.83 13.15
C PRO A 116 9.39 -4.41 13.08
N THR A 117 10.35 -4.17 12.19
CA THR A 117 10.94 -2.82 12.03
C THR A 117 9.94 -1.85 11.45
N PHE A 118 9.17 -2.28 10.44
CA PHE A 118 8.13 -1.46 9.83
C PHE A 118 7.08 -1.03 10.85
N TYR A 119 6.55 -1.93 11.66
CA TYR A 119 5.56 -1.59 12.68
C TYR A 119 6.12 -0.69 13.78
N SER A 120 7.40 -0.83 14.14
CA SER A 120 8.07 0.13 15.03
C SER A 120 8.07 1.53 14.42
N ASN A 121 8.39 1.66 13.13
CA ASN A 121 8.39 2.94 12.42
C ASN A 121 6.99 3.55 12.31
N VAL A 122 5.98 2.72 11.99
CA VAL A 122 4.58 3.17 11.95
C VAL A 122 4.13 3.68 13.31
N LYS A 123 4.41 2.95 14.40
CA LYS A 123 4.07 3.39 15.77
C LYS A 123 4.77 4.69 16.18
N HIS A 124 5.98 4.92 15.67
CA HIS A 124 6.74 6.14 15.92
C HIS A 124 6.07 7.36 15.27
N VAL A 125 5.76 7.28 13.99
CA VAL A 125 5.27 8.45 13.23
C VAL A 125 3.78 8.70 13.37
N LEU A 126 2.97 7.66 13.65
CA LEU A 126 1.52 7.82 13.80
C LEU A 126 1.19 8.79 14.91
N LYS A 127 0.35 9.77 14.57
CA LYS A 127 -0.17 10.76 15.51
C LYS A 127 -0.87 10.03 16.66
N LYS A 128 -0.53 10.38 17.89
CA LYS A 128 -1.18 9.83 19.09
C LYS A 128 -2.29 10.79 19.55
N PRO A 129 -3.47 10.30 19.96
CA PRO A 129 -3.86 8.89 20.01
C PRO A 129 -4.53 8.36 18.72
N ASP A 130 -4.92 9.25 17.79
CA ASP A 130 -5.93 8.94 16.76
C ASP A 130 -5.38 8.65 15.35
N GLY A 131 -4.08 8.41 15.21
CA GLY A 131 -3.44 8.06 13.96
C GLY A 131 -3.87 6.67 13.48
N VAL A 132 -4.11 6.52 12.18
CA VAL A 132 -4.62 5.28 11.58
C VAL A 132 -3.56 4.62 10.72
N PHE A 133 -3.43 3.30 10.83
CA PHE A 133 -2.72 2.47 9.87
C PHE A 133 -3.71 1.60 9.09
N ALA A 134 -3.70 1.73 7.76
CA ALA A 134 -4.52 0.93 6.86
C ALA A 134 -3.65 0.15 5.88
N ALA A 135 -3.83 -1.17 5.83
CA ALA A 135 -3.19 -2.02 4.84
C ALA A 135 -4.24 -2.84 4.09
N TRP A 136 -4.14 -2.89 2.77
CA TRP A 136 -5.07 -3.64 1.93
C TRP A 136 -4.35 -4.24 0.74
N CYS A 137 -4.97 -5.25 0.15
CA CYS A 137 -4.54 -5.85 -1.10
C CYS A 137 -5.75 -6.34 -1.89
N TYR A 138 -5.54 -6.61 -3.17
CA TYR A 138 -6.46 -7.41 -3.98
C TYR A 138 -5.72 -8.64 -4.51
N THR A 139 -6.50 -9.66 -4.86
CA THR A 139 -5.99 -10.94 -5.37
C THR A 139 -6.22 -11.04 -6.88
N ASN A 140 -6.68 -12.21 -7.33
CA ASN A 140 -6.90 -12.48 -8.73
C ASN A 140 -8.17 -11.78 -9.21
N PRO A 141 -8.18 -11.25 -10.44
CA PRO A 141 -9.41 -10.69 -11.01
C PRO A 141 -10.44 -11.80 -11.25
N GLU A 142 -11.71 -11.46 -11.07
CA GLU A 142 -12.86 -12.28 -11.45
C GLU A 142 -13.63 -11.56 -12.56
N VAL A 143 -14.09 -12.30 -13.57
CA VAL A 143 -14.79 -11.76 -14.74
C VAL A 143 -16.08 -12.54 -14.99
N ASN A 144 -15.98 -13.84 -15.20
CA ASN A 144 -17.08 -14.80 -15.29
C ASN A 144 -16.54 -16.22 -15.25
N ALA A 145 -17.42 -17.18 -14.94
CA ALA A 145 -17.05 -18.58 -14.74
C ALA A 145 -16.19 -19.19 -15.86
N ALA A 146 -16.42 -18.84 -17.13
CA ALA A 146 -15.66 -19.39 -18.25
C ALA A 146 -14.22 -18.84 -18.31
N VAL A 147 -14.05 -17.54 -18.06
CA VAL A 147 -12.72 -16.89 -18.03
C VAL A 147 -11.96 -17.29 -16.78
N ASP A 148 -12.64 -17.27 -15.63
CA ASP A 148 -12.04 -17.46 -14.31
C ASP A 148 -11.49 -18.88 -14.16
N GLU A 149 -12.18 -19.88 -14.74
CA GLU A 149 -11.71 -21.27 -14.73
C GLU A 149 -10.38 -21.43 -15.48
N VAL A 150 -10.29 -20.87 -16.70
CA VAL A 150 -9.07 -20.92 -17.52
C VAL A 150 -7.93 -20.18 -16.81
N PHE A 151 -8.22 -19.00 -16.25
CA PHE A 151 -7.22 -18.21 -15.53
C PHE A 151 -6.71 -18.94 -14.28
N ARG A 152 -7.61 -19.53 -13.49
CA ARG A 152 -7.27 -20.26 -12.26
C ARG A 152 -6.34 -21.45 -12.53
N GLN A 153 -6.60 -22.24 -13.57
CA GLN A 153 -5.73 -23.35 -13.96
C GLN A 153 -4.35 -22.85 -14.35
N PHE A 154 -4.27 -21.82 -15.19
CA PHE A 154 -2.99 -21.22 -15.58
C PHE A 154 -2.23 -20.66 -14.38
N TYR A 155 -2.89 -19.85 -13.55
CA TYR A 155 -2.29 -19.17 -12.40
C TYR A 155 -1.77 -20.17 -11.36
N LYS A 156 -2.56 -21.20 -11.02
CA LYS A 156 -2.19 -22.16 -9.97
C LYS A 156 -1.20 -23.21 -10.47
N GLU A 157 -1.41 -23.76 -11.66
CA GLU A 157 -0.65 -24.93 -12.12
C GLU A 157 0.59 -24.54 -12.91
N LYS A 158 0.48 -23.55 -13.80
CA LYS A 158 1.60 -23.14 -14.66
C LYS A 158 2.50 -22.12 -13.97
N LEU A 159 1.91 -21.13 -13.30
CA LEU A 159 2.67 -20.08 -12.62
C LEU A 159 3.01 -20.42 -11.16
N GLY A 160 2.24 -21.30 -10.51
CA GLY A 160 2.41 -21.75 -9.13
C GLY A 160 3.86 -21.95 -8.67
N PRO A 161 4.68 -22.74 -9.39
CA PRO A 161 6.07 -23.00 -9.03
C PRO A 161 7.00 -21.78 -9.06
N TYR A 162 6.60 -20.70 -9.72
CA TYR A 162 7.39 -19.48 -9.90
C TYR A 162 6.97 -18.34 -8.97
N TRP A 163 5.88 -18.49 -8.23
CA TRP A 163 5.43 -17.46 -7.29
C TRP A 163 6.31 -17.41 -6.05
N ASP A 164 6.63 -16.19 -5.62
CA ASP A 164 7.28 -15.97 -4.34
C ASP A 164 6.37 -16.44 -3.20
N LYS A 165 6.95 -17.11 -2.20
CA LYS A 165 6.20 -17.60 -1.03
C LYS A 165 5.53 -16.47 -0.26
N ALA A 166 6.11 -15.27 -0.27
CA ALA A 166 5.55 -14.08 0.37
C ALA A 166 4.17 -13.69 -0.20
N ARG A 167 3.85 -14.05 -1.46
CA ARG A 167 2.54 -13.77 -2.06
C ARG A 167 1.38 -14.46 -1.35
N ARG A 168 1.62 -15.54 -0.60
CA ARG A 168 0.55 -16.20 0.17
C ARG A 168 -0.17 -15.24 1.10
N LEU A 169 0.55 -14.28 1.69
CA LEU A 169 -0.05 -13.23 2.52
C LEU A 169 -1.08 -12.39 1.76
N VAL A 170 -0.82 -12.09 0.48
CA VAL A 170 -1.77 -11.38 -0.38
C VAL A 170 -2.93 -12.29 -0.78
N GLU A 171 -2.65 -13.55 -1.13
CA GLU A 171 -3.68 -14.54 -1.51
C GLU A 171 -4.67 -14.80 -0.36
N ASP A 172 -4.18 -14.79 0.88
CA ASP A 172 -5.00 -14.89 2.08
C ASP A 172 -5.69 -13.55 2.46
N GLY A 173 -5.51 -12.48 1.67
CA GLY A 173 -6.09 -11.17 1.94
C GLY A 173 -5.56 -10.52 3.21
N TYR A 174 -4.29 -10.76 3.54
CA TYR A 174 -3.64 -10.45 4.81
C TYR A 174 -4.29 -11.09 6.05
N LYS A 175 -5.17 -12.08 5.87
CA LYS A 175 -5.69 -12.87 7.00
C LYS A 175 -4.53 -13.61 7.66
N GLY A 176 -4.35 -13.40 8.96
CA GLY A 176 -3.29 -14.04 9.74
C GLY A 176 -1.93 -13.34 9.72
N ILE A 177 -1.80 -12.17 9.06
CA ILE A 177 -0.61 -11.34 9.26
C ILE A 177 -0.58 -10.82 10.70
N GLU A 178 0.60 -10.77 11.30
CA GLU A 178 0.77 -10.09 12.58
C GLU A 178 0.37 -8.62 12.40
N PHE A 179 -0.50 -8.11 13.26
CA PHE A 179 -0.99 -6.74 13.19
C PHE A 179 -1.05 -6.16 14.61
N PRO A 180 0.06 -5.57 15.11
CA PRO A 180 0.20 -5.18 16.51
C PRO A 180 -0.37 -3.77 16.78
N PHE A 181 -1.56 -3.50 16.23
CA PHE A 181 -2.33 -2.27 16.38
C PHE A 181 -3.75 -2.61 16.83
N GLU A 182 -4.38 -1.69 17.54
CA GLU A 182 -5.79 -1.83 17.90
C GLU A 182 -6.65 -1.77 16.64
N LYS A 183 -7.56 -2.75 16.50
CA LYS A 183 -8.47 -2.78 15.35
C LYS A 183 -9.61 -1.81 15.60
N ILE A 184 -9.84 -0.93 14.63
CA ILE A 184 -11.03 -0.07 14.61
C ILE A 184 -12.20 -0.96 14.20
N MET A 185 -13.08 -1.29 15.14
CA MET A 185 -14.32 -2.01 14.83
C MET A 185 -15.30 -1.03 14.19
N ASP A 186 -15.91 -1.44 13.09
CA ASP A 186 -17.05 -0.75 12.53
C ASP A 186 -18.31 -1.59 12.78
N GLU A 187 -19.36 -0.97 13.32
CA GLU A 187 -20.63 -1.66 13.61
C GLU A 187 -21.36 -2.09 12.32
N SER A 188 -20.93 -1.63 11.14
CA SER A 188 -21.60 -1.86 9.86
C SER A 188 -20.96 -2.87 8.91
N THR A 189 -19.81 -3.46 9.23
CA THR A 189 -19.10 -4.38 8.30
C THR A 189 -19.14 -5.84 8.74
N GLU A 190 -20.32 -6.45 8.73
CA GLU A 190 -20.39 -7.85 8.31
C GLU A 190 -20.31 -7.89 6.78
N SER A 191 -19.13 -8.22 6.26
CA SER A 191 -18.91 -8.76 4.91
C SER A 191 -19.43 -7.91 3.73
N GLN A 192 -18.79 -6.76 3.46
CA GLN A 192 -18.80 -6.23 2.09
C GLN A 192 -17.47 -6.57 1.42
N THR A 193 -17.46 -7.68 0.70
CA THR A 193 -16.50 -7.95 -0.37
C THR A 193 -16.84 -6.98 -1.50
N PHE A 194 -15.91 -6.09 -1.86
CA PHE A 194 -15.98 -5.34 -3.12
C PHE A 194 -15.54 -6.21 -4.28
#